data_AF-A0A2A2J9S2-F1
#
_entry.id   AF-A0A2A2J9S2-F1
#
_cell.length_a   1.000
_cell.length_b   1.000
_cell.length_c   1.000
_cell.angle_alpha   90.00
_cell.angle_beta   90.00
_cell.angle_gamma   90.00
#
_symmetry.space_group_name_H-M   'P 1'
#
loop_
_entity.id
_entity.type
_entity.pdbx_description
1 polymer ?
#
loop_
_entity_poly.entity_id
_entity_poly.type
_entity_poly.pdbx_seq_one_letter_code
_entity_poly.pdbx_strand_id
1 'polypeptide(L)'
;MRAAPILIRLFFCWTLIFTVQAGEDGLFKHPKIISHLERQRVRKDAIQSRLNILYSNPMRLPSTLVANHYDIHLKPYYPAPGISYDPSRNFTFDGDVSMQVTVVASTNVFVVNANRLNFSSITVTDGNGNNLNVGSTS
;
A
#
# COMPACT_ATOMS: atom_id res chain seq x y z
N MET A 1 10.99 1.72 21.80
CA MET A 1 11.44 0.96 20.62
C MET A 1 11.47 1.93 19.45
N ARG A 2 12.65 2.23 18.91
CA ARG A 2 12.83 3.21 17.82
C ARG A 2 12.45 2.53 16.50
N ALA A 3 11.43 3.05 15.82
CA ALA A 3 11.10 2.64 14.47
C ALA A 3 12.15 3.21 13.51
N ALA A 4 12.78 2.34 12.70
CA ALA A 4 13.72 2.74 11.66
C ALA A 4 12.96 2.87 10.32
N PRO A 5 13.07 4.01 9.60
CA PRO A 5 12.38 4.19 8.34
C PRO A 5 12.96 3.27 7.25
N ILE A 6 12.11 2.58 6.50
CA ILE A 6 12.55 1.71 5.39
C ILE A 6 12.21 2.37 4.05
N LEU A 7 13.13 2.31 3.08
CA LEU A 7 12.95 2.88 1.74
C LEU A 7 12.58 1.78 0.71
N ILE A 8 11.49 1.96 -0.04
CA ILE A 8 10.93 0.99 -1.01
C ILE A 8 10.62 1.69 -2.33
N ARG A 9 11.31 1.34 -3.40
CA ARG A 9 11.25 2.08 -4.66
C ARG A 9 10.07 1.68 -5.60
N LEU A 10 8.95 2.45 -5.74
CA LEU A 10 7.73 2.09 -6.56
C LEU A 10 6.91 3.18 -7.34
N PHE A 11 6.77 3.08 -8.68
CA PHE A 11 6.06 4.04 -9.60
C PHE A 11 4.54 3.98 -9.67
N PHE A 12 3.81 5.11 -9.48
CA PHE A 12 2.36 5.19 -9.76
C PHE A 12 1.81 6.54 -10.27
N CYS A 13 0.72 6.45 -11.05
CA CYS A 13 -0.13 7.51 -11.63
C CYS A 13 -1.62 7.26 -11.26
N TRP A 14 -2.44 8.32 -11.06
CA TRP A 14 -3.64 8.33 -10.18
C TRP A 14 -5.01 8.64 -10.85
N THR A 15 -6.13 8.16 -10.25
CA THR A 15 -7.43 8.86 -10.02
C THR A 15 -8.36 8.02 -9.10
N LEU A 16 -9.09 8.63 -8.15
CA LEU A 16 -10.08 7.97 -7.27
C LEU A 16 -11.29 8.89 -6.95
N ILE A 17 -12.51 8.35 -6.98
CA ILE A 17 -13.79 8.99 -6.57
C ILE A 17 -14.43 8.15 -5.45
N PHE A 18 -15.04 8.78 -4.44
CA PHE A 18 -15.81 8.10 -3.39
C PHE A 18 -17.27 8.52 -3.36
N THR A 19 -18.17 7.56 -3.18
CA THR A 19 -19.58 7.76 -2.83
C THR A 19 -19.84 7.20 -1.43
N VAL A 20 -20.59 7.92 -0.60
CA VAL A 20 -21.01 7.48 0.75
C VAL A 20 -22.39 6.84 0.66
N GLN A 21 -22.56 5.65 1.24
CA GLN A 21 -23.84 4.96 1.33
C GLN A 21 -24.36 5.01 2.78
N ALA A 22 -25.56 5.56 2.96
CA ALA A 22 -26.31 5.48 4.22
C ALA A 22 -26.95 4.08 4.38
N GLY A 23 -27.07 3.60 5.62
CA GLY A 23 -27.64 2.29 5.94
C GLY A 23 -29.13 2.18 5.57
N GLU A 24 -29.55 0.95 5.23
CA GLU A 24 -30.80 0.62 4.52
C GLU A 24 -32.12 0.91 5.24
N ASP A 25 -32.14 1.29 6.51
CA ASP A 25 -33.39 1.51 7.28
C ASP A 25 -33.61 2.96 7.75
N GLY A 26 -32.65 3.87 7.58
CA GLY A 26 -32.78 5.29 7.97
C GLY A 26 -33.10 5.53 9.45
N LEU A 27 -33.08 4.48 10.28
CA LEU A 27 -33.57 4.50 11.66
C LEU A 27 -32.39 4.55 12.63
N PHE A 28 -32.28 5.66 13.35
CA PHE A 28 -31.26 5.81 14.40
C PHE A 28 -31.55 4.83 15.55
N LYS A 29 -30.75 3.77 15.64
CA LYS A 29 -30.86 2.79 16.73
C LYS A 29 -30.28 3.40 18.01
N HIS A 30 -31.10 3.46 19.06
CA HIS A 30 -30.66 3.97 20.36
C HIS A 30 -29.48 3.16 20.92
N PRO A 31 -28.55 3.81 21.63
CA PRO A 31 -27.40 3.13 22.21
C PRO A 31 -27.87 2.10 23.24
N LYS A 32 -27.57 0.82 22.98
CA LYS A 32 -27.83 -0.28 23.92
C LYS A 32 -26.71 -0.34 24.94
N ILE A 33 -27.05 -0.19 26.22
CA ILE A 33 -26.12 -0.47 27.32
C ILE A 33 -25.93 -1.99 27.39
N ILE A 34 -24.70 -2.44 27.18
CA ILE A 34 -24.34 -3.87 27.26
C ILE A 34 -23.62 -4.18 28.58
N SER A 35 -23.83 -5.39 29.09
CA SER A 35 -23.17 -5.87 30.30
C SER A 35 -21.65 -5.95 30.10
N HIS A 36 -20.88 -6.08 31.20
CA HIS A 36 -19.42 -6.20 31.10
C HIS A 36 -18.99 -7.41 30.27
N LEU A 37 -19.64 -8.56 30.46
CA LEU A 37 -19.34 -9.80 29.74
C LEU A 37 -19.65 -9.69 28.24
N GLU A 38 -20.80 -9.09 27.89
CA GLU A 38 -21.13 -8.80 26.49
C GLU A 38 -20.14 -7.82 25.86
N ARG A 39 -19.67 -6.82 26.62
CA ARG A 39 -18.62 -5.89 26.17
C ARG A 39 -17.33 -6.62 25.79
N GLN A 40 -16.92 -7.61 26.58
CA GLN A 40 -15.72 -8.40 26.29
C GLN A 40 -15.92 -9.29 25.06
N ARG A 41 -17.10 -9.90 24.91
CA ARG A 41 -17.44 -10.72 23.75
C ARG A 41 -17.47 -9.90 22.47
N VAL A 42 -18.19 -8.77 22.46
CA VAL A 42 -18.24 -7.83 21.32
C VAL A 42 -16.85 -7.34 20.95
N ARG A 43 -15.98 -7.05 21.93
CA ARG A 43 -14.57 -6.68 21.65
C ARG A 43 -13.79 -7.82 20.99
N LYS A 44 -13.88 -9.05 21.49
CA LYS A 44 -13.20 -10.21 20.90
C LYS A 44 -13.72 -10.52 19.50
N ASP A 45 -15.03 -10.51 19.32
CA ASP A 45 -15.68 -10.76 18.03
C ASP A 45 -15.32 -9.66 17.03
N ALA A 46 -15.23 -8.40 17.44
CA ALA A 46 -14.79 -7.30 16.59
C ALA A 46 -13.31 -7.39 16.21
N ILE A 47 -12.44 -7.82 17.14
CA ILE A 47 -11.02 -8.07 16.85
C ILE A 47 -10.91 -9.23 15.85
N GLN A 48 -11.60 -10.35 16.08
CA GLN A 48 -11.59 -11.51 15.20
C GLN A 48 -12.16 -11.18 13.81
N SER A 49 -13.26 -10.42 13.77
CA SER A 49 -13.88 -9.96 12.53
C SER A 49 -12.95 -9.00 11.77
N ARG A 50 -12.23 -8.11 12.48
CA ARG A 50 -11.20 -7.25 11.86
C ARG A 50 -10.04 -8.06 11.29
N LEU A 51 -9.53 -9.05 12.02
CA LEU A 51 -8.48 -9.94 11.53
C LEU A 51 -8.94 -10.70 10.29
N ASN A 52 -10.18 -11.21 10.28
CA ASN A 52 -10.76 -11.85 9.10
C ASN A 52 -10.93 -10.87 7.93
N ILE A 53 -11.43 -9.65 8.13
CA ILE A 53 -11.59 -8.66 7.04
C ILE A 53 -10.23 -8.24 6.46
N LEU A 54 -9.21 -8.05 7.30
CA LEU A 54 -7.84 -7.74 6.86
C LEU A 54 -7.24 -8.86 6.00
N TYR A 55 -7.70 -10.10 6.16
CA TYR A 55 -7.25 -11.28 5.40
C TYR A 55 -8.23 -11.74 4.30
N SER A 56 -9.48 -11.26 4.29
CA SER A 56 -10.58 -11.73 3.44
C SER A 56 -11.04 -10.70 2.40
N ASN A 57 -10.57 -9.45 2.47
CA ASN A 57 -10.85 -8.46 1.41
C ASN A 57 -9.62 -8.32 0.49
N PRO A 58 -9.56 -9.03 -0.65
CA PRO A 58 -8.42 -8.96 -1.57
C PRO A 58 -8.24 -7.59 -2.22
N MET A 59 -9.14 -6.64 -1.95
CA MET A 59 -9.19 -5.32 -2.57
C MET A 59 -8.48 -4.22 -1.77
N ARG A 60 -8.07 -4.48 -0.51
CA ARG A 60 -7.37 -3.46 0.31
C ARG A 60 -5.99 -3.96 0.73
N LEU A 61 -5.02 -3.05 0.67
CA LEU A 61 -3.68 -3.30 1.16
C LEU A 61 -3.69 -3.54 2.69
N PRO A 62 -2.84 -4.43 3.20
CA PRO A 62 -2.64 -4.61 4.63
C PRO A 62 -2.22 -3.30 5.30
N SER A 63 -2.75 -3.04 6.49
CA SER A 63 -2.39 -1.85 7.28
C SER A 63 -1.07 -2.04 8.07
N THR A 64 -0.14 -2.85 7.58
CA THR A 64 1.14 -3.14 8.24
C THR A 64 2.21 -2.08 7.97
N LEU A 65 2.01 -1.31 6.88
CA LEU A 65 2.90 -0.24 6.44
C LEU A 65 2.11 1.06 6.28
N VAL A 66 2.74 2.17 6.63
CA VAL A 66 2.27 3.52 6.31
C VAL A 66 3.34 4.21 5.49
N ALA A 67 2.99 4.65 4.29
CA ALA A 67 3.89 5.43 3.44
C ALA A 67 3.98 6.88 3.95
N ASN A 68 5.19 7.36 4.20
CA ASN A 68 5.46 8.70 4.69
C ASN A 68 5.79 9.66 3.55
N HIS A 69 6.58 9.20 2.58
CA HIS A 69 7.08 10.02 1.47
C HIS A 69 7.37 9.18 0.24
N TYR A 70 7.16 9.75 -0.95
CA TYR A 70 7.56 9.17 -2.23
C TYR A 70 8.43 10.17 -2.99
N ASP A 71 9.57 9.70 -3.47
CA ASP A 71 10.41 10.40 -4.45
C ASP A 71 10.30 9.68 -5.79
N ILE A 72 9.92 10.35 -6.87
CA ILE A 72 9.49 9.69 -8.12
C ILE A 72 10.22 10.32 -9.32
N HIS A 73 10.99 9.52 -10.07
CA HIS A 73 11.76 9.97 -11.24
C HIS A 73 11.35 9.22 -12.52
N LEU A 74 10.51 9.81 -13.37
CA LEU A 74 10.15 9.20 -14.66
C LEU A 74 10.96 9.79 -15.80
N LYS A 75 11.34 8.92 -16.73
CA LYS A 75 11.83 9.27 -18.05
C LYS A 75 10.87 8.71 -19.12
N PRO A 76 9.95 9.53 -19.65
CA PRO A 76 9.07 9.11 -20.74
C PRO A 76 9.81 9.16 -22.09
N TYR A 77 9.46 8.24 -22.98
CA TYR A 77 9.97 8.16 -24.35
C TYR A 77 8.85 8.52 -25.32
N TYR A 78 8.64 9.83 -25.49
CA TYR A 78 7.58 10.38 -26.32
C TYR A 78 8.11 10.77 -27.71
N PRO A 79 7.67 10.10 -28.80
CA PRO A 79 8.07 10.46 -30.16
C PRO A 79 7.57 11.86 -30.52
N ALA A 80 8.45 12.72 -31.03
CA ALA A 80 8.11 14.07 -31.46
C ALA A 80 8.88 14.43 -32.75
N PRO A 81 8.43 15.44 -33.52
CA PRO A 81 9.16 15.89 -34.70
C PRO A 81 10.61 16.25 -34.34
N GLY A 82 11.57 15.61 -35.01
CA GLY A 82 13.00 15.80 -34.75
C GLY A 82 13.56 15.04 -33.54
N ILE A 83 12.76 14.22 -32.85
CA ILE A 83 13.20 13.37 -31.74
C ILE A 83 12.87 11.92 -32.06
N SER A 84 13.90 11.09 -32.17
CA SER A 84 13.77 9.66 -32.43
C SER A 84 14.46 8.86 -31.32
N TYR A 85 13.77 7.81 -30.86
CA TYR A 85 14.30 6.80 -29.95
C TYR A 85 14.35 5.46 -30.68
N ASP A 86 14.94 4.45 -30.04
CA ASP A 86 14.77 3.07 -30.48
C ASP A 86 13.26 2.75 -30.61
N PRO A 87 12.79 2.18 -31.74
CA PRO A 87 11.36 1.91 -31.96
C PRO A 87 10.70 1.10 -30.84
N SER A 88 11.44 0.19 -30.19
CA SER A 88 10.94 -0.60 -29.05
C SER A 88 10.60 0.24 -27.81
N ARG A 89 11.08 1.49 -27.77
CA ARG A 89 10.90 2.41 -26.65
C ARG A 89 9.82 3.45 -26.87
N ASN A 90 9.24 3.54 -28.07
CA ASN A 90 8.21 4.53 -28.34
C ASN A 90 7.01 4.33 -27.41
N PHE A 91 6.57 5.41 -26.76
CA PHE A 91 5.48 5.40 -25.78
C PHE A 91 5.74 4.50 -24.55
N THR A 92 7.02 4.31 -24.20
CA THR A 92 7.42 3.64 -22.95
C THR A 92 7.97 4.66 -21.95
N PHE A 93 8.27 4.21 -20.73
CA PHE A 93 8.97 5.00 -19.74
C PHE A 93 9.91 4.13 -18.92
N ASP A 94 11.01 4.72 -18.46
CA ASP A 94 11.83 4.19 -17.37
C ASP A 94 11.60 5.03 -16.12
N GLY A 95 11.99 4.49 -14.97
CA GLY A 95 12.21 5.32 -13.80
C GLY A 95 12.71 4.55 -12.57
N ASP A 96 13.05 5.31 -11.53
CA ASP A 96 13.14 4.93 -10.11
C ASP A 96 12.16 5.70 -9.17
N VAL A 97 11.43 5.03 -8.28
CA VAL A 97 10.71 5.72 -7.18
C VAL A 97 11.38 5.41 -5.88
N SER A 98 11.21 6.12 -4.78
CA SER A 98 11.60 5.73 -3.43
C SER A 98 10.49 6.05 -2.44
N MET A 99 9.98 5.04 -1.74
CA MET A 99 8.91 5.14 -0.75
C MET A 99 9.50 5.00 0.64
N GLN A 100 9.50 6.06 1.42
CA GLN A 100 9.81 5.95 2.84
C GLN A 100 8.58 5.41 3.57
N VAL A 101 8.70 4.30 4.30
CA VAL A 101 7.61 3.68 5.05
C VAL A 101 7.91 3.57 6.53
N THR A 102 6.85 3.67 7.32
CA THR A 102 6.81 3.27 8.72
C THR A 102 6.15 1.90 8.84
N VAL A 103 6.87 0.93 9.41
CA VAL A 103 6.31 -0.38 9.77
C VAL A 103 5.52 -0.24 11.07
N VAL A 104 4.19 -0.31 11.00
CA VAL A 104 3.31 -0.15 12.18
C VAL A 104 2.97 -1.47 12.86
N ALA A 105 3.15 -2.59 12.16
CA ALA A 105 3.02 -3.95 12.71
C ALA A 105 4.13 -4.84 12.15
N SER A 106 4.70 -5.71 12.99
CA SER A 106 5.76 -6.64 12.59
C SER A 106 5.33 -7.47 11.39
N THR A 107 6.11 -7.42 10.31
CA THR A 107 5.84 -8.14 9.06
C THR A 107 7.14 -8.49 8.37
N ASN A 108 7.14 -9.61 7.63
CA ASN A 108 8.20 -10.03 6.72
C ASN A 108 7.80 -9.87 5.25
N VAL A 109 6.58 -9.40 4.98
CA VAL A 109 6.04 -9.19 3.64
C VAL A 109 5.55 -7.75 3.50
N PHE A 110 5.97 -7.11 2.42
CA PHE A 110 5.46 -5.81 2.01
C PHE A 110 4.54 -6.00 0.81
N VAL A 111 3.28 -5.61 0.97
CA VAL A 111 2.28 -5.70 -0.08
C VAL A 111 2.02 -4.29 -0.59
N VAL A 112 2.18 -4.10 -1.89
CA VAL A 112 2.05 -2.83 -2.59
C VAL A 112 1.27 -3.07 -3.86
N ASN A 113 0.53 -2.07 -4.32
CA ASN A 113 -0.12 -2.18 -5.62
C ASN A 113 0.95 -2.06 -6.71
N ALA A 114 0.82 -2.85 -7.76
CA ALA A 114 1.56 -2.71 -9.01
C ALA A 114 0.74 -3.29 -10.16
N ASN A 115 0.63 -2.55 -11.25
CA ASN A 115 -0.16 -2.98 -12.40
C ASN A 115 0.57 -2.65 -13.70
N ARG A 116 0.86 -3.68 -14.49
CA ARG A 116 1.56 -3.58 -15.80
C ARG A 116 2.90 -2.84 -15.73
N LEU A 117 3.65 -3.05 -14.64
CA LEU A 117 5.02 -2.57 -14.48
C LEU A 117 5.98 -3.75 -14.61
N ASN A 118 7.12 -3.52 -15.26
CA ASN A 118 8.23 -4.46 -15.29
C ASN A 118 9.33 -3.96 -14.35
N PHE A 119 9.67 -4.75 -13.34
CA PHE A 119 10.66 -4.38 -12.33
C PHE A 119 12.03 -4.96 -12.68
N SER A 120 13.02 -4.09 -12.85
CA SER A 120 14.41 -4.51 -13.06
C SER A 120 15.13 -4.85 -11.75
N SER A 121 14.80 -4.15 -10.65
CA SER A 121 15.38 -4.36 -9.33
C SER A 121 14.45 -3.87 -8.24
N ILE A 122 14.53 -4.51 -7.07
CA ILE A 122 13.84 -4.10 -5.85
C ILE A 122 14.88 -4.13 -4.72
N THR A 123 14.97 -3.06 -3.96
CA THR A 123 15.86 -2.96 -2.81
C THR A 123 15.09 -2.39 -1.63
N VAL A 124 15.38 -2.92 -0.45
CA VAL A 124 14.78 -2.50 0.81
C VAL A 124 15.92 -2.19 1.75
N THR A 125 15.93 -0.98 2.32
CA THR A 125 16.96 -0.56 3.29
C THR A 125 16.34 -0.18 4.62
N ASP A 126 17.04 -0.38 5.72
CA ASP A 126 16.66 0.19 7.01
C ASP A 126 16.90 1.71 7.09
N GLY A 127 16.60 2.30 8.25
CA GLY A 127 16.74 3.74 8.47
C GLY A 127 18.17 4.24 8.57
N ASN A 128 19.14 3.32 8.61
CA ASN A 128 20.57 3.60 8.58
C ASN A 128 21.16 3.38 7.18
N GLY A 129 20.34 2.95 6.21
CA GLY A 129 20.78 2.64 4.85
C GLY A 129 21.31 1.22 4.64
N ASN A 130 21.15 0.32 5.62
CA ASN A 130 21.59 -1.08 5.46
C ASN A 130 20.57 -1.86 4.63
N ASN A 131 21.05 -2.65 3.66
CA ASN A 131 20.18 -3.51 2.85
C ASN A 131 19.56 -4.63 3.70
N LEU A 132 18.26 -4.83 3.53
CA LEU A 132 17.52 -5.97 4.04
C LEU A 132 17.43 -7.03 2.93
N ASN A 133 17.54 -8.31 3.31
CA ASN A 133 17.41 -9.41 2.36
C ASN A 133 15.96 -9.49 1.85
N VAL A 134 15.78 -9.33 0.55
CA VAL A 134 14.48 -9.47 -0.12
C VAL A 134 14.38 -10.89 -0.66
N GLY A 135 13.42 -11.66 -0.16
CA GLY A 135 13.07 -12.98 -0.70
C GLY A 135 12.36 -12.87 -2.05
N SER A 136 12.25 -13.99 -2.77
CA SER A 136 11.69 -14.07 -4.12
C SER A 136 10.41 -13.24 -4.30
N THR A 137 10.41 -12.38 -5.32
CA THR A 137 9.25 -11.60 -5.75
C THR A 137 8.27 -12.54 -6.47
N SER A 138 7.05 -12.67 -5.97
CA SER A 138 5.97 -13.43 -6.62
C SER A 138 5.08 -12.53 -7.46
#